data_AF-A0A3D4WSX1-F1
#
_entry.id   AF-A0A3D4WSX1-F1
#
_cell.length_a   1.000
_cell.length_b   1.000
_cell.length_c   1.000
_cell.angle_alpha   90.00
_cell.angle_beta   90.00
_cell.angle_gamma   90.00
#
_symmetry.space_group_name_H-M   'P 1'
#
loop_
_entity.id
_entity.type
_entity.pdbx_description
1 polymer ?
#
loop_
_entity_poly.entity_id
_entity_poly.type
_entity_poly.pdbx_seq_one_letter_code
_entity_poly.pdbx_strand_id
1 'polypeptide(L)' 'MDRIEAELFSDGGNNAILRMPGRAFPGIVVQGDTLSTWRQQLAAALRTDPADGETLDELDYFVSELSEVLGR' A
#
# COMPACT_ATOMS: atom_id res chain seq x y z
N MET A 1 3.14 -17.72 13.82
CA MET A 1 3.79 -16.70 12.98
C MET A 1 5.26 -17.02 13.01
N ASP A 2 5.87 -17.28 11.86
CA ASP A 2 7.29 -17.64 11.78
C ASP A 2 8.14 -16.38 11.76
N ARG A 3 9.22 -16.36 12.54
CA ARG A 3 10.16 -15.24 12.54
C ARG A 3 11.12 -15.41 11.37
N ILE A 4 11.17 -14.41 10.50
CA ILE A 4 12.08 -14.36 9.36
C ILE A 4 13.03 -13.17 9.57
N GLU A 5 14.32 -13.40 9.39
CA GLU A 5 15.33 -12.34 9.33
C GLU A 5 15.59 -11.98 7.87
N ALA A 6 15.63 -10.68 7.56
CA ALA A 6 15.80 -10.16 6.22
C ALA A 6 16.88 -9.06 6.21
N GLU A 7 17.54 -8.90 5.06
CA GLU A 7 18.54 -7.86 4.86
C GLU A 7 17.87 -6.53 4.48
N LEU A 8 18.20 -5.46 5.19
CA LEU A 8 17.73 -4.09 4.93
C LEU A 8 18.79 -3.32 4.10
N PHE A 9 18.38 -2.78 2.96
CA PHE A 9 19.23 -2.05 2.00
C PHE A 9 18.97 -0.54 1.96
N SER A 10 18.06 -0.03 2.79
CA SER A 10 17.70 1.39 2.89
C SER A 10 17.54 1.80 4.35
N ASP A 11 17.15 3.04 4.60
CA ASP A 11 16.64 3.43 5.92
C ASP A 11 15.32 2.71 6.23
N GLY A 12 15.03 2.51 7.51
CA GLY A 12 13.86 1.77 8.01
C GLY A 12 12.54 2.56 7.98
N GLY A 13 12.20 3.18 6.84
CA GLY A 13 10.97 3.94 6.64
C GLY A 13 9.81 3.14 6.01
N ASN A 14 8.74 3.84 5.63
CA ASN A 14 7.51 3.27 5.08
C ASN A 14 7.67 2.59 3.70
N ASN A 15 8.85 2.71 3.09
CA ASN A 15 9.23 2.18 1.78
C ASN A 15 10.58 1.46 1.83
N ALA A 16 10.86 0.74 2.92
CA ALA A 16 12.13 0.07 3.13
C ALA A 16 12.44 -0.96 2.04
N ILE A 17 13.68 -0.98 1.56
CA ILE A 17 14.17 -1.96 0.58
C ILE A 17 14.72 -3.16 1.34
N LEU A 18 14.09 -4.32 1.19
CA LEU A 18 14.45 -5.56 1.89
C LEU A 18 14.74 -6.68 0.89
N ARG A 19 15.63 -7.61 1.25
CA ARG A 19 15.74 -8.91 0.56
C ARG A 19 15.28 -10.04 1.47
N MET A 20 14.16 -10.67 1.10
CA MET A 20 13.66 -11.86 1.78
C MET A 20 14.55 -13.07 1.48
N PRO A 21 14.68 -14.03 2.42
CA PRO A 21 15.40 -15.28 2.17
C PRO A 21 14.89 -16.00 0.91
N GLY A 22 15.82 -16.48 0.08
CA GLY A 22 15.51 -17.20 -1.16
C GLY A 22 15.19 -16.31 -2.37
N ARG A 23 15.16 -14.98 -2.23
CA ARG A 23 15.01 -14.05 -3.36
C ARG A 23 16.38 -13.57 -3.85
N ALA A 24 16.58 -13.59 -5.16
CA ALA A 24 17.79 -13.04 -5.78
C ALA A 24 17.83 -11.50 -5.74
N PHE A 25 16.67 -10.86 -5.87
CA PHE A 25 16.54 -9.41 -5.92
C PHE A 25 15.78 -8.86 -4.71
N PRO A 26 16.17 -7.67 -4.20
CA PRO A 26 15.43 -6.98 -3.16
C PRO A 26 14.08 -6.45 -3.68
N GLY A 27 13.13 -6.27 -2.76
CA GLY A 27 11.84 -5.64 -3.00
C GLY A 27 11.62 -4.46 -2.07
N ILE A 28 10.62 -3.63 -2.38
CA ILE A 28 10.17 -2.55 -1.51
C ILE A 28 9.07 -3.11 -0.60
N VAL A 29 9.22 -2.92 0.70
CA VAL A 29 8.15 -3.15 1.67
C VAL A 29 7.42 -1.85 1.90
N VAL A 30 6.12 -1.88 1.60
CA VAL A 30 5.18 -0.83 1.97
C VAL A 30 4.43 -1.31 3.21
N GLN A 31 4.49 -0.53 4.28
CA GLN A 31 3.85 -0.90 5.53
C GLN A 31 2.31 -0.82 5.44
N GLY A 32 1.62 -1.74 6.10
CA GLY A 32 0.15 -1.83 6.05
C GLY A 32 -0.57 -0.61 6.65
N ASP A 33 0.05 0.09 7.60
CA ASP A 33 -0.45 1.36 8.13
C ASP A 33 -0.38 2.51 7.11
N THR A 34 0.64 2.51 6.25
CA THR A 34 0.78 3.44 5.12
C THR A 34 -0.33 3.19 4.11
N LEU A 35 -0.52 1.94 3.68
CA LEU A 35 -1.63 1.58 2.77
C LEU A 35 -3.00 1.92 3.39
N SER A 36 -3.17 1.66 4.69
CA SER A 36 -4.38 2.02 5.43
C SER A 36 -4.64 3.53 5.42
N THR A 37 -3.60 4.33 5.58
CA THR A 37 -3.69 5.80 5.55
C THR A 37 -4.09 6.29 4.16
N TRP A 38 -3.46 5.77 3.11
CA TRP A 38 -3.83 6.10 1.73
C TRP A 38 -5.27 5.72 1.43
N ARG A 39 -5.70 4.51 1.78
CA ARG A 39 -7.08 4.06 1.59
C ARG A 39 -8.10 4.97 2.29
N GLN A 40 -7.79 5.49 3.48
CA GLN A 40 -8.65 6.46 4.17
C GLN A 40 -8.70 7.81 3.47
N GLN A 41 -7.56 8.34 3.02
CA GLN A 41 -7.47 9.63 2.33
C GLN A 41 -8.19 9.59 0.98
N LEU A 42 -7.98 8.53 0.20
CA LEU A 42 -8.62 8.34 -1.11
C LEU A 42 -10.13 8.14 -0.98
N ALA A 43 -10.57 7.35 0.01
CA ALA A 43 -11.99 7.23 0.32
C ALA A 43 -12.62 8.56 0.77
N ALA A 44 -11.85 9.45 1.41
CA ALA A 44 -12.32 10.79 1.74
C ALA A 44 -12.42 11.67 0.49
N ALA A 45 -11.45 11.61 -0.42
CA ALA A 45 -11.47 12.33 -1.69
C ALA A 45 -12.72 12.01 -2.53
N LEU A 46 -13.12 10.74 -2.62
CA LEU A 46 -14.37 10.31 -3.28
C LEU A 46 -15.63 11.05 -2.81
N ARG A 47 -15.65 11.51 -1.55
CA ARG A 47 -16.80 12.22 -0.97
C ARG A 47 -16.76 13.73 -1.17
N THR A 48 -15.61 14.28 -1.56
CA THR A 48 -15.35 15.72 -1.53
C THR A 48 -14.92 16.30 -2.86
N ASP A 49 -14.48 15.47 -3.81
CA ASP A 49 -13.90 15.93 -5.07
C ASP A 49 -14.97 16.09 -6.16
N PRO A 50 -15.06 17.25 -6.84
CA PRO A 50 -15.96 17.46 -7.99
C PRO A 50 -15.40 16.90 -9.32
N ALA A 51 -14.52 15.90 -9.28
CA ALA A 51 -13.99 15.21 -10.45
C ALA A 51 -15.11 14.62 -11.35
N ASP A 52 -14.76 14.34 -12.61
CA ASP A 52 -15.67 13.69 -13.54
C ASP A 52 -15.93 12.21 -13.14
N GLY A 53 -16.98 11.63 -13.72
CA GLY A 53 -17.42 10.28 -13.36
C GLY A 53 -16.38 9.19 -13.62
N GLU A 54 -15.58 9.30 -14.69
CA GLU A 54 -14.54 8.30 -15.01
C GLU A 54 -13.43 8.33 -13.95
N THR A 55 -12.99 9.52 -13.57
CA THR A 55 -12.01 9.70 -12.49
C THR A 55 -12.53 9.17 -11.15
N LEU A 56 -13.80 9.39 -10.82
CA LEU A 56 -14.41 8.88 -9.59
C LEU A 56 -14.54 7.36 -9.59
N ASP A 57 -14.92 6.75 -10.72
CA ASP A 57 -15.01 5.29 -10.88
C ASP A 57 -13.63 4.62 -10.74
N GLU A 58 -12.58 5.19 -11.34
CA GLU A 58 -11.21 4.68 -11.21
C GLU A 58 -10.71 4.78 -9.77
N LEU A 59 -11.01 5.88 -9.08
CA LEU A 59 -10.65 6.07 -7.68
C LEU A 59 -11.39 5.11 -6.75
N ASP A 60 -12.67 4.85 -6.98
CA ASP A 60 -13.47 3.88 -6.21
C ASP A 60 -12.97 2.44 -6.41
N TYR A 61 -12.63 2.09 -7.65
CA TYR A 61 -11.95 0.83 -7.96
C TYR A 61 -10.65 0.69 -7.17
N PHE A 62 -9.80 1.71 -7.19
CA PHE A 62 -8.52 1.68 -6.47
C PHE A 62 -8.67 1.58 -4.95
N VAL A 63 -9.66 2.27 -4.37
CA VAL A 63 -10.00 2.15 -2.94
C VAL A 63 -10.46 0.73 -2.58
N SER A 64 -11.20 0.08 -3.48
CA SER A 64 -11.66 -1.29 -3.32
C SER A 64 -10.50 -2.29 -3.32
N GLU A 65 -9.60 -2.19 -4.30
CA GLU A 65 -8.38 -3.00 -4.37
C GLU A 65 -7.50 -2.86 -3.11
N LEU A 66 -7.31 -1.63 -2.63
CA LEU A 66 -6.57 -1.40 -1.38
C LEU A 66 -7.26 -2.01 -0.16
N SER A 67 -8.59 -2.04 -0.15
CA SER A 67 -9.35 -2.65 0.96
C SER A 67 -9.18 -4.17 0.96
N GLU A 68 -9.18 -4.81 -0.22
CA GLU A 68 -8.88 -6.23 -0.36
C GLU A 68 -7.46 -6.58 0.12
N VAL A 69 -6.44 -5.83 -0.33
CA VAL A 69 -5.05 -6.03 0.12
C VAL A 69 -4.90 -5.89 1.63
N LEU A 70 -5.67 -5.00 2.25
CA LEU A 70 -5.68 -4.77 3.70
C LEU A 70 -6.56 -5.76 4.48
N GLY A 71 -7.33 -6.61 3.79
CA GLY A 71 -8.29 -7.54 4.38
C GLY A 71 -9.45 -6.85 5.10
N ARG A 72 -10.02 -5.80 4.49
CA ARG A 72 -11.09 -4.96 5.07
C ARG A 72 -12.28 -4.81 4.16
#